data_AF-A0A1E4ZUU8-F1
#
_entry.id   AF-A0A1E4ZUU8-F1
#
_cell.length_a   1.000
_cell.length_b   1.000
_cell.length_c   1.000
_cell.angle_alpha   90.00
_cell.angle_beta   90.00
_cell.angle_gamma   90.00
#
_symmetry.space_group_name_H-M   'P 1'
#
loop_
_entity.id
_entity.type
_entity.pdbx_description
1 polymer ?
#
loop_
_entity_poly.entity_id
_entity_poly.type
_entity_poly.pdbx_seq_one_letter_code
_entity_poly.pdbx_strand_id
1 'polypeptide(L)'
;MSQNPYGILGAAGPELTLKDWYRDGIRLDAPVRLSEWGGAVKIIYCFQSWCPSCHSSGFPTLERLLKHFKQEADKGKLAACVVQTVFEGFESNTVEHLFETQRRYRLGVPFAHDERRPRPALMTAYRTGGTPWFIILDETNRVIYNDFHIDFKQAVSLISNALQGRGVDHGDVTIAVASDDTENARYTVQLTGAESGFVQYRKEGKIRYLEHSEVPASLRGQSYGAVLMEAVLEKIESQGLKVVPECRYTRYYLSKYKRWNGLLAQA
;
A
#
# COMPACT_ATOMS: atom_id res chain seq x y z
N MET A 1 0.91 -11.73 19.07
CA MET A 1 0.81 -10.37 18.53
C MET A 1 1.08 -10.46 17.04
N SER A 2 0.05 -10.50 16.20
CA SER A 2 0.21 -10.50 14.75
C SER A 2 -0.02 -9.08 14.28
N GLN A 3 1.04 -8.28 14.19
CA GLN A 3 0.98 -7.05 13.39
C GLN A 3 1.05 -7.48 11.92
N ASN A 4 0.22 -6.91 11.05
CA ASN A 4 0.36 -7.03 9.60
C ASN A 4 1.86 -7.01 9.22
N PRO A 5 2.40 -8.10 8.64
CA PRO A 5 3.83 -8.21 8.42
C PRO A 5 4.32 -7.19 7.39
N TYR A 6 3.44 -6.64 6.55
CA TYR A 6 3.80 -5.81 5.42
C TYR A 6 3.34 -4.36 5.53
N GLY A 7 4.14 -3.47 4.95
CA GLY A 7 3.89 -2.04 4.93
C GLY A 7 4.28 -1.32 6.22
N ILE A 8 4.35 0.01 6.12
CA ILE A 8 4.69 0.92 7.22
C ILE A 8 3.77 2.15 7.20
N LEU A 9 2.46 1.93 7.00
CA LEU A 9 1.48 3.01 6.90
C LEU A 9 1.55 3.91 8.15
N GLY A 10 1.53 5.23 7.95
CA GLY A 10 1.64 6.24 9.00
C GLY A 10 3.06 6.51 9.50
N ALA A 11 4.02 5.63 9.24
CA ALA A 11 5.41 5.81 9.65
C ALA A 11 6.14 6.84 8.76
N ALA A 12 7.23 7.40 9.28
CA ALA A 12 8.17 8.15 8.45
C ALA A 12 8.78 7.20 7.39
N GLY A 13 8.80 7.65 6.15
CA GLY A 13 9.41 6.93 5.04
C GLY A 13 10.92 6.82 5.22
N PRO A 14 11.48 5.60 5.34
CA PRO A 14 12.93 5.42 5.40
C PRO A 14 13.60 5.95 4.13
N GLU A 15 14.79 6.53 4.27
CA GLU A 15 15.54 7.05 3.13
C GLU A 15 15.88 5.94 2.11
N LEU A 16 15.93 6.32 0.83
CA LEU A 16 16.35 5.44 -0.25
C LEU A 16 17.89 5.28 -0.20
N THR A 17 18.33 4.07 0.12
CA THR A 17 19.76 3.72 0.24
C THR A 17 20.34 3.05 -1.01
N LEU A 18 19.55 2.98 -2.08
CA LEU A 18 19.89 2.33 -3.34
C LEU A 18 20.94 3.14 -4.11
N LYS A 19 21.92 2.45 -4.70
CA LYS A 19 23.05 3.08 -5.40
C LYS A 19 22.86 3.13 -6.91
N ASP A 20 22.21 2.13 -7.48
CA ASP A 20 22.10 1.95 -8.92
C ASP A 20 20.79 2.55 -9.43
N TRP A 21 20.88 3.80 -9.88
CA TRP A 21 19.78 4.59 -10.42
C TRP A 21 20.01 4.92 -11.88
N TYR A 22 18.93 4.85 -12.67
CA TYR A 22 18.97 5.05 -14.10
C TYR A 22 17.77 5.88 -14.58
N ARG A 23 17.98 6.71 -15.60
CA ARG A 23 16.91 7.38 -16.34
C ARG A 23 17.18 7.21 -17.83
N ASP A 24 16.18 6.69 -18.54
CA ASP A 24 16.25 6.46 -19.98
C ASP A 24 17.49 5.67 -20.43
N GLY A 25 17.86 4.62 -19.66
CA GLY A 25 19.03 3.78 -19.92
C GLY A 25 20.38 4.39 -19.52
N ILE A 26 20.40 5.58 -18.94
CA ILE A 26 21.61 6.27 -18.50
C ILE A 26 21.70 6.22 -16.97
N ARG A 27 22.85 5.82 -16.44
CA ARG A 27 23.11 5.83 -14.99
C ARG A 27 23.15 7.27 -14.48
N LEU A 28 22.50 7.55 -13.35
CA LEU A 28 22.58 8.85 -12.71
C LEU A 28 23.91 9.03 -11.96
N ASP A 29 24.45 10.25 -11.99
CA ASP A 29 25.70 10.61 -11.28
C ASP A 29 25.55 10.55 -9.75
N ALA A 30 24.33 10.79 -9.26
CA ALA A 30 23.98 10.72 -7.85
C ALA A 30 22.74 9.84 -7.64
N PRO A 31 22.68 9.08 -6.53
CA PRO A 31 21.50 8.31 -6.19
C PRO A 31 20.34 9.24 -5.83
N VAL A 32 19.12 8.83 -6.15
CA VAL A 32 17.91 9.56 -5.75
C VAL A 32 17.71 9.43 -4.24
N ARG A 33 17.46 10.56 -3.57
CA ARG A 33 17.12 10.64 -2.15
C ARG A 33 15.75 11.28 -1.93
N LEU A 34 14.98 10.76 -0.98
CA LEU A 34 13.71 11.37 -0.57
C LEU A 34 13.93 12.75 0.04
N SER A 35 15.04 12.92 0.77
CA SER A 35 15.41 14.20 1.38
C SER A 35 15.65 15.32 0.35
N GLU A 36 16.09 14.99 -0.87
CA GLU A 36 16.28 15.95 -1.98
C GLU A 36 14.96 16.44 -2.57
N TRP A 37 13.87 15.70 -2.37
CA TRP A 37 12.53 16.07 -2.85
C TRP A 37 11.75 16.95 -1.88
N GLY A 38 12.34 17.31 -0.73
CA GLY A 38 11.77 18.25 0.23
C GLY A 38 10.29 17.98 0.56
N GLY A 39 9.48 19.04 0.51
CA GLY A 39 8.03 18.99 0.75
C GLY A 39 7.17 18.46 -0.39
N ALA A 40 7.75 17.80 -1.40
CA ALA A 40 6.94 17.19 -2.46
C ALA A 40 6.18 15.95 -1.94
N VAL A 41 4.99 15.70 -2.49
CA VAL A 41 4.34 14.38 -2.38
C VAL A 41 5.13 13.38 -3.23
N LYS A 42 5.34 12.16 -2.73
CA LYS A 42 6.28 11.21 -3.33
C LYS A 42 5.56 9.93 -3.71
N ILE A 43 5.79 9.42 -4.91
CA ILE A 43 5.31 8.11 -5.35
C ILE A 43 6.51 7.19 -5.56
N ILE A 44 6.54 6.06 -4.87
CA ILE A 44 7.51 4.99 -5.10
C ILE A 44 6.74 3.77 -5.59
N TYR A 45 7.08 3.29 -6.78
CA TYR A 45 6.46 2.11 -7.35
C TYR A 45 7.47 0.96 -7.45
N CYS A 46 7.17 -0.16 -6.82
CA CYS A 46 8.03 -1.34 -6.80
C CYS A 46 7.52 -2.38 -7.81
N PHE A 47 8.43 -2.94 -8.61
CA PHE A 47 8.09 -3.90 -9.63
C PHE A 47 9.20 -4.96 -9.83
N GLN A 48 8.88 -5.97 -10.64
CA GLN A 48 9.82 -6.92 -11.24
C GLN A 48 9.52 -6.96 -12.74
N SER A 49 10.52 -7.09 -13.60
CA SER A 49 10.36 -7.03 -15.07
C SER A 49 9.52 -8.19 -15.63
N TRP A 50 9.52 -9.34 -14.96
CA TRP A 50 8.72 -10.50 -15.36
C TRP A 50 7.31 -10.52 -14.74
N CYS A 51 7.01 -9.64 -13.79
CA CYS A 51 5.79 -9.67 -12.97
C CYS A 51 4.55 -9.27 -13.79
N PRO A 52 3.60 -10.20 -14.07
CA PRO A 52 2.47 -9.91 -14.95
C PRO A 52 1.57 -8.78 -14.42
N SER A 53 1.28 -8.79 -13.12
CA SER A 53 0.45 -7.77 -12.46
C SER A 53 1.08 -6.38 -12.49
N CYS A 54 2.41 -6.32 -12.47
CA CYS A 54 3.14 -5.06 -12.59
C CYS A 54 2.86 -4.40 -13.94
N HIS A 55 2.84 -5.20 -15.01
CA HIS A 55 2.64 -4.71 -16.36
C HIS A 55 1.17 -4.55 -16.78
N SER A 56 0.25 -5.34 -16.20
CA SER A 56 -1.18 -5.30 -16.55
C SER A 56 -1.98 -4.26 -15.77
N SER A 57 -1.58 -3.90 -14.55
CA SER A 57 -2.33 -2.95 -13.71
C SER A 57 -1.45 -1.89 -13.05
N GLY A 58 -0.24 -2.24 -12.58
CA GLY A 58 0.63 -1.34 -11.84
C GLY A 58 1.16 -0.18 -12.68
N PHE A 59 1.97 -0.46 -13.70
CA PHE A 59 2.48 0.56 -14.62
C PHE A 59 1.37 1.38 -15.31
N PRO A 60 0.27 0.79 -15.82
CA PRO A 60 -0.86 1.57 -16.34
C PRO A 60 -1.45 2.55 -15.32
N THR A 61 -1.53 2.16 -14.05
CA THR A 61 -1.98 3.07 -12.98
C THR A 61 -0.97 4.19 -12.75
N LEU A 62 0.32 3.87 -12.67
CA LEU A 62 1.39 4.84 -12.48
C LEU A 62 1.45 5.86 -13.63
N GLU A 63 1.40 5.41 -14.89
CA GLU A 63 1.40 6.28 -16.07
C GLU A 63 0.23 7.28 -16.02
N ARG A 64 -0.97 6.79 -15.69
CA ARG A 64 -2.15 7.65 -15.54
C ARG A 64 -1.95 8.68 -14.42
N LEU A 65 -1.34 8.30 -13.30
CA LEU A 65 -1.08 9.22 -12.19
C LEU A 65 -0.05 10.29 -12.56
N LEU A 66 1.07 9.91 -13.17
CA LEU A 66 2.10 10.86 -13.61
C LEU A 66 1.56 11.82 -14.67
N LYS A 67 0.70 11.34 -15.57
CA LYS A 67 -0.01 12.19 -16.54
C LYS A 67 -1.00 13.14 -15.87
N HIS A 68 -1.77 12.66 -14.89
CA HIS A 68 -2.77 13.46 -14.18
C HIS A 68 -2.12 14.58 -13.36
N PHE A 69 -1.03 14.30 -12.64
CA PHE A 69 -0.32 15.24 -11.78
C PHE A 69 0.89 15.90 -12.47
N LYS A 70 0.89 15.97 -13.80
CA LYS A 70 2.02 16.51 -14.55
C LYS A 70 2.34 17.94 -14.14
N GLN A 71 1.31 18.77 -13.94
CA GLN A 71 1.50 20.18 -13.59
C GLN A 71 2.15 20.35 -12.21
N GLU A 72 1.80 19.50 -11.25
CA GLU A 72 2.36 19.50 -9.90
C GLU A 72 3.79 18.95 -9.89
N ALA A 73 4.07 17.94 -10.71
CA ALA A 73 5.42 17.42 -10.92
C ALA A 73 6.33 18.49 -11.55
N ASP A 74 5.86 19.20 -12.58
CA ASP A 74 6.60 20.29 -13.23
C ASP A 74 6.90 21.46 -12.26
N LYS A 75 6.07 21.63 -11.22
CA LYS A 75 6.25 22.62 -10.14
C LYS A 75 7.08 22.09 -8.97
N GLY A 76 7.60 20.86 -9.04
CA GLY A 76 8.35 20.23 -7.95
C GLY A 76 7.50 19.88 -6.71
N LYS A 77 6.17 19.87 -6.83
CA LYS A 77 5.25 19.51 -5.73
C LYS A 77 4.97 18.01 -5.66
N LEU A 78 5.25 17.28 -6.74
CA LEU A 78 5.17 15.83 -6.79
C LEU A 78 6.45 15.26 -7.39
N ALA A 79 7.00 14.25 -6.74
CA ALA A 79 8.15 13.50 -7.23
C ALA A 79 7.81 12.01 -7.29
N ALA A 80 8.45 11.29 -8.20
CA ALA A 80 8.23 9.86 -8.32
C ALA A 80 9.51 9.12 -8.69
N CYS A 81 9.61 7.87 -8.23
CA CYS A 81 10.58 6.92 -8.71
C CYS A 81 9.97 5.52 -8.83
N VAL A 82 10.67 4.69 -9.59
CA VAL A 82 10.35 3.27 -9.74
C VAL A 82 11.53 2.45 -9.22
N VAL A 83 11.26 1.33 -8.56
CA VAL A 83 12.29 0.46 -8.01
C VAL A 83 12.03 -0.97 -8.46
N GLN A 84 12.97 -1.56 -9.18
CA GLN A 84 12.97 -2.97 -9.50
C GLN A 84 13.48 -3.75 -8.28
N THR A 85 12.57 -4.28 -7.48
CA THR A 85 12.92 -5.03 -6.26
C THR A 85 13.07 -6.50 -6.59
N VAL A 86 14.31 -6.99 -6.65
CA VAL A 86 14.65 -8.34 -7.12
C VAL A 86 14.83 -9.29 -5.95
N PHE A 87 13.75 -10.00 -5.59
CA PHE A 87 13.76 -11.03 -4.54
C PHE A 87 13.66 -12.46 -5.10
N GLU A 88 13.33 -12.59 -6.39
CA GLU A 88 13.25 -13.86 -7.14
C GLU A 88 13.46 -13.61 -8.64
N GLY A 89 13.60 -14.68 -9.44
CA GLY A 89 13.72 -14.58 -10.89
C GLY A 89 14.89 -13.69 -11.35
N PHE A 90 16.05 -13.81 -10.70
CA PHE A 90 17.19 -12.90 -10.86
C PHE A 90 17.64 -12.74 -12.32
N GLU A 91 17.64 -13.83 -13.10
CA GLU A 91 18.02 -13.82 -14.52
C GLU A 91 17.02 -13.07 -15.41
N SER A 92 15.78 -12.91 -14.97
CA SER A 92 14.71 -12.20 -15.68
C SER A 92 14.42 -10.80 -15.12
N ASN A 93 15.20 -10.38 -14.11
CA ASN A 93 15.09 -9.08 -13.47
C ASN A 93 16.45 -8.40 -13.45
N THR A 94 17.16 -8.39 -14.58
CA THR A 94 18.47 -7.73 -14.68
C THR A 94 18.31 -6.23 -14.93
N VAL A 95 19.43 -5.50 -14.89
CA VAL A 95 19.49 -4.07 -15.25
C VAL A 95 19.09 -3.85 -16.72
N GLU A 96 19.40 -4.78 -17.61
CA GLU A 96 19.01 -4.72 -19.02
C GLU A 96 17.47 -4.77 -19.17
N HIS A 97 16.80 -5.65 -18.41
CA HIS A 97 15.34 -5.73 -18.37
C HIS A 97 14.69 -4.50 -17.71
N LEU A 98 15.39 -3.86 -16.76
CA LEU A 98 15.00 -2.55 -16.24
C LEU A 98 14.98 -1.51 -17.37
N PHE A 99 16.00 -1.50 -18.25
CA PHE A 99 16.04 -0.58 -19.39
C PHE A 99 14.97 -0.86 -20.43
N GLU A 100 14.65 -2.14 -20.68
CA GLU A 100 13.52 -2.52 -21.54
C GLU A 100 12.21 -1.97 -20.98
N THR A 101 12.04 -2.05 -19.65
CA THR A 101 10.88 -1.49 -18.97
C THR A 101 10.82 0.03 -19.08
N GLN A 102 11.95 0.73 -18.93
CA GLN A 102 12.02 2.18 -19.17
C GLN A 102 11.62 2.54 -20.62
N ARG A 103 12.11 1.79 -21.62
CA ARG A 103 11.76 2.00 -23.04
C ARG A 103 10.29 1.73 -23.32
N ARG A 104 9.68 0.76 -22.65
CA ARG A 104 8.27 0.38 -22.80
C ARG A 104 7.33 1.47 -22.28
N TYR A 105 7.60 2.03 -21.10
CA TYR A 105 6.68 2.96 -20.45
C TYR A 105 7.06 4.43 -20.57
N ARG A 106 8.33 4.77 -20.83
CA ARG A 106 8.81 6.14 -21.10
C ARG A 106 8.32 7.18 -20.08
N LEU A 107 8.33 6.81 -18.81
CA LEU A 107 7.75 7.63 -17.73
C LEU A 107 8.56 8.89 -17.41
N GLY A 108 9.83 8.98 -17.84
CA GLY A 108 10.74 10.09 -17.54
C GLY A 108 11.20 10.17 -16.07
N VAL A 109 10.72 9.27 -15.21
CA VAL A 109 11.12 9.18 -13.79
C VAL A 109 12.35 8.26 -13.64
N PRO A 110 13.17 8.45 -12.60
CA PRO A 110 14.31 7.58 -12.34
C PRO A 110 13.86 6.19 -11.85
N PHE A 111 14.56 5.15 -12.32
CA PHE A 111 14.36 3.76 -11.94
C PHE A 111 15.60 3.27 -11.17
N ALA A 112 15.40 2.58 -10.05
CA ALA A 112 16.48 1.90 -9.33
C ALA A 112 16.46 0.39 -9.55
N HIS A 113 17.63 -0.24 -9.53
CA HIS A 113 17.78 -1.69 -9.43
C HIS A 113 18.13 -2.06 -7.98
N ASP A 114 17.26 -2.83 -7.32
CA ASP A 114 17.44 -3.27 -5.93
C ASP A 114 17.53 -4.79 -5.87
N GLU A 115 18.75 -5.30 -6.04
CA GLU A 115 19.09 -6.71 -5.92
C GLU A 115 20.04 -6.92 -4.74
N ARG A 116 19.46 -7.05 -3.54
CA ARG A 116 20.20 -7.41 -2.32
C ARG A 116 19.67 -8.73 -1.77
N ARG A 117 20.57 -9.58 -1.27
CA ARG A 117 20.25 -10.87 -0.64
C ARG A 117 20.37 -10.78 0.89
N PRO A 118 19.51 -11.48 1.65
CA PRO A 118 18.43 -12.37 1.19
C PRO A 118 17.18 -11.62 0.71
N ARG A 119 17.08 -10.30 0.96
CA ARG A 119 15.93 -9.48 0.56
C ARG A 119 16.40 -8.09 0.09
N PRO A 120 15.76 -7.50 -0.93
CA PRO A 120 16.05 -6.14 -1.39
C PRO A 120 15.99 -5.11 -0.26
N ALA A 121 16.81 -4.05 -0.37
CA ALA A 121 16.94 -3.04 0.67
C ALA A 121 15.63 -2.26 0.88
N LEU A 122 14.95 -1.87 -0.20
CA LEU A 122 13.67 -1.18 -0.14
C LEU A 122 12.59 -2.07 0.48
N MET A 123 12.51 -3.33 0.05
CA MET A 123 11.55 -4.27 0.61
C MET A 123 11.75 -4.48 2.11
N THR A 124 12.99 -4.40 2.60
CA THR A 124 13.31 -4.50 4.03
C THR A 124 12.88 -3.23 4.77
N ALA A 125 13.24 -2.06 4.26
CA ALA A 125 12.97 -0.78 4.91
C ALA A 125 11.47 -0.45 4.96
N TYR A 126 10.74 -0.69 3.86
CA TYR A 126 9.31 -0.42 3.75
C TYR A 126 8.43 -1.62 4.06
N ARG A 127 9.03 -2.77 4.41
CA ARG A 127 8.35 -4.03 4.68
C ARG A 127 7.39 -4.42 3.55
N THR A 128 7.74 -4.19 2.29
CA THR A 128 6.80 -4.48 1.17
C THR A 128 6.56 -5.99 1.05
N GLY A 129 5.35 -6.37 0.64
CA GLY A 129 4.92 -7.76 0.56
C GLY A 129 5.30 -8.50 -0.72
N GLY A 130 5.73 -7.78 -1.76
CA GLY A 130 6.04 -8.33 -3.09
C GLY A 130 5.91 -7.26 -4.16
N THR A 131 5.59 -7.65 -5.39
CA THR A 131 5.37 -6.75 -6.51
C THR A 131 4.10 -7.11 -7.30
N PRO A 132 3.34 -6.15 -7.86
CA PRO A 132 3.55 -4.71 -7.76
C PRO A 132 3.34 -4.19 -6.33
N TRP A 133 3.95 -3.07 -5.98
CA TRP A 133 3.69 -2.42 -4.70
C TRP A 133 3.81 -0.90 -4.84
N PHE A 134 2.78 -0.18 -4.42
CA PHE A 134 2.78 1.29 -4.39
C PHE A 134 3.12 1.77 -2.99
N ILE A 135 3.85 2.87 -2.91
CA ILE A 135 4.11 3.62 -1.69
C ILE A 135 3.88 5.08 -2.04
N ILE A 136 3.04 5.77 -1.27
CA ILE A 136 2.82 7.21 -1.42
C ILE A 136 3.20 7.87 -0.11
N LEU A 137 4.01 8.92 -0.19
CA LEU A 137 4.41 9.74 0.94
C LEU A 137 3.87 11.15 0.78
N ASP A 138 3.43 11.74 1.88
CA ASP A 138 3.02 13.13 1.94
C ASP A 138 4.22 14.10 1.94
N GLU A 139 3.92 15.39 2.02
CA GLU A 139 4.88 16.48 2.11
C GLU A 139 5.77 16.42 3.37
N THR A 140 5.36 15.67 4.39
CA THR A 140 6.10 15.48 5.65
C THR A 140 6.97 14.22 5.64
N ASN A 141 7.05 13.52 4.51
CA ASN A 141 7.69 12.21 4.36
C ASN A 141 7.03 11.08 5.16
N ARG A 142 5.75 11.18 5.51
CA ARG A 142 5.02 10.05 6.10
C ARG A 142 4.38 9.21 5.01
N VAL A 143 4.39 7.88 5.20
CA VAL A 143 3.78 6.95 4.28
C VAL A 143 2.27 6.98 4.47
N ILE A 144 1.57 7.59 3.52
CA ILE A 144 0.12 7.77 3.54
C ILE A 144 -0.62 6.68 2.76
N TYR A 145 0.10 5.88 1.98
CA TYR A 145 -0.42 4.67 1.34
C TYR A 145 0.71 3.66 1.11
N ASN A 146 0.43 2.37 1.36
CA ASN A 146 1.21 1.29 0.80
C ASN A 146 0.37 0.01 0.62
N ASP A 147 0.39 -0.58 -0.57
CA ASP A 147 -0.24 -1.89 -0.85
C ASP A 147 0.13 -2.35 -2.28
N PHE A 148 -0.27 -3.58 -2.63
CA PHE A 148 -0.12 -4.13 -3.98
C PHE A 148 -0.93 -3.40 -5.04
N HIS A 149 -2.09 -2.84 -4.69
CA HIS A 149 -3.07 -2.32 -5.66
C HIS A 149 -3.75 -1.04 -5.18
N ILE A 150 -3.52 0.06 -5.90
CA ILE A 150 -4.24 1.31 -5.70
C ILE A 150 -5.21 1.56 -6.85
N ASP A 151 -6.46 1.93 -6.53
CA ASP A 151 -7.38 2.43 -7.54
C ASP A 151 -6.98 3.85 -7.98
N PHE A 152 -7.14 4.16 -9.27
CA PHE A 152 -6.73 5.45 -9.80
C PHE A 152 -7.47 6.64 -9.16
N LYS A 153 -8.79 6.55 -8.95
CA LYS A 153 -9.55 7.66 -8.34
C LYS A 153 -9.15 7.84 -6.88
N GLN A 154 -8.92 6.73 -6.19
CA GLN A 154 -8.40 6.75 -4.82
C GLN A 154 -7.02 7.41 -4.74
N ALA A 155 -6.09 7.01 -5.61
CA ALA A 155 -4.75 7.59 -5.68
C ALA A 155 -4.82 9.10 -5.94
N VAL A 156 -5.66 9.53 -6.88
CA VAL A 156 -5.88 10.96 -7.17
C VAL A 156 -6.39 11.70 -5.95
N SER A 157 -7.40 11.18 -5.26
CA SER A 157 -7.93 11.81 -4.05
C SER A 157 -6.86 11.97 -2.97
N LEU A 158 -6.09 10.91 -2.72
CA LEU A 158 -5.08 10.87 -1.66
C LEU A 158 -3.92 11.81 -1.96
N ILE A 159 -3.39 11.80 -3.19
CA ILE A 159 -2.33 12.70 -3.62
C ILE A 159 -2.82 14.16 -3.62
N SER A 160 -4.06 14.42 -4.06
CA SER A 160 -4.62 15.78 -4.09
C SER A 160 -4.77 16.39 -2.70
N ASN A 161 -5.15 15.58 -1.71
CA ASN A 161 -5.24 16.03 -0.31
C ASN A 161 -3.87 16.40 0.22
N ALA A 162 -2.87 15.52 0.05
CA ALA A 162 -1.49 15.78 0.46
C ALA A 162 -0.90 17.04 -0.23
N LEU A 163 -1.13 17.21 -1.53
CA LEU A 163 -0.71 18.40 -2.28
C LEU A 163 -1.30 19.72 -1.76
N GLN A 164 -2.46 19.68 -1.10
CA GLN A 164 -3.13 20.85 -0.53
C GLN A 164 -2.67 21.15 0.90
N GLY A 165 -1.73 20.37 1.47
CA GLY A 165 -1.40 20.45 2.90
C GLY A 165 -2.61 20.16 3.79
N ARG A 166 -3.69 19.64 3.19
CA ARG A 166 -4.77 18.97 3.91
C ARG A 166 -4.21 17.60 4.17
N GLY A 167 -3.33 17.54 5.17
CA GLY A 167 -2.82 16.28 5.67
C GLY A 167 -4.00 15.33 5.71
N VAL A 168 -3.83 14.13 5.15
CA VAL A 168 -4.67 13.04 5.60
C VAL A 168 -4.43 13.03 7.09
N ASP A 169 -5.43 13.40 7.89
CA ASP A 169 -5.31 13.39 9.34
C ASP A 169 -5.09 11.94 9.73
N HIS A 170 -3.82 11.59 9.76
CA HIS A 170 -3.24 10.39 10.29
C HIS A 170 -2.98 10.58 11.77
N GLY A 171 -3.58 11.61 12.41
CA GLY A 171 -3.47 11.89 13.83
C GLY A 171 -3.50 10.56 14.54
N ASP A 172 -2.36 10.12 15.05
CA ASP A 172 -2.12 8.75 15.47
C ASP A 172 -2.93 7.71 14.67
N VAL A 173 -2.47 7.27 13.49
CA VAL A 173 -2.84 5.95 12.95
C VAL A 173 -2.28 4.91 13.91
N THR A 174 -2.90 4.83 15.08
CA THR A 174 -2.88 3.69 15.95
C THR A 174 -3.85 2.75 15.27
N ILE A 175 -3.38 1.89 14.36
CA ILE A 175 -4.17 0.70 14.03
C ILE A 175 -4.19 -0.10 15.32
N ALA A 176 -5.16 0.19 16.17
CA ALA A 176 -5.38 -0.58 17.36
C ALA A 176 -5.76 -1.99 16.91
N VAL A 177 -5.18 -3.00 17.56
CA VAL A 177 -5.66 -4.37 17.42
C VAL A 177 -7.17 -4.35 17.65
N ALA A 178 -7.94 -4.98 16.76
CA ALA A 178 -9.39 -4.95 16.90
C ALA A 178 -9.81 -5.42 18.30
N SER A 179 -10.60 -4.60 18.99
CA SER A 179 -11.23 -4.96 20.24
C SER A 179 -12.52 -5.72 19.92
N ASP A 180 -12.79 -6.78 20.68
CA ASP A 180 -14.01 -7.58 20.54
C ASP A 180 -15.00 -7.13 21.62
N ASP A 181 -15.99 -6.34 21.22
CA ASP A 181 -17.11 -5.90 22.04
C ASP A 181 -18.20 -6.98 21.97
N THR A 182 -18.04 -8.01 22.81
CA THR A 182 -18.90 -9.19 22.80
C THR A 182 -20.33 -8.92 23.27
N GLU A 183 -20.54 -7.81 24.00
CA GLU A 183 -21.86 -7.37 24.46
C GLU A 183 -22.67 -6.79 23.30
N ASN A 184 -22.04 -5.97 22.46
CA ASN A 184 -22.68 -5.38 21.28
C ASN A 184 -22.47 -6.18 19.98
N ALA A 185 -21.81 -7.35 20.08
CA ALA A 185 -21.47 -8.24 18.99
C ALA A 185 -20.79 -7.51 17.81
N ARG A 186 -19.73 -6.75 18.11
CA ARG A 186 -18.97 -6.02 17.11
C ARG A 186 -17.48 -6.03 17.42
N TYR A 187 -16.67 -6.02 16.37
CA TYR A 187 -15.26 -5.67 16.47
C TYR A 187 -15.09 -4.19 16.20
N THR A 188 -14.30 -3.49 17.01
CA THR A 188 -13.99 -2.06 16.84
C THR A 188 -12.50 -1.87 16.61
N VAL A 189 -12.16 -0.97 15.69
CA VAL A 189 -10.77 -0.63 15.35
C VAL A 189 -10.63 0.87 15.40
N GLN A 190 -9.66 1.35 16.18
CA GLN A 190 -9.22 2.75 16.11
C GLN A 190 -8.54 2.96 14.77
N LEU A 191 -8.99 3.95 13.99
CA LEU A 191 -8.50 4.18 12.63
C LEU A 191 -7.54 5.36 12.58
N THR A 192 -7.94 6.48 13.16
CA THR A 192 -7.14 7.70 13.29
C THR A 192 -7.66 8.52 14.47
N GLY A 193 -6.78 8.98 15.35
CA GLY A 193 -7.07 9.92 16.43
C GLY A 193 -8.18 9.39 17.34
N ALA A 194 -9.34 10.05 17.34
CA ALA A 194 -10.54 9.62 18.06
C ALA A 194 -11.55 8.83 17.20
N GLU A 195 -11.34 8.72 15.88
CA GLU A 195 -12.26 8.04 14.97
C GLU A 195 -12.02 6.52 14.91
N SER A 196 -13.11 5.76 15.02
CA SER A 196 -13.10 4.30 14.98
C SER A 196 -14.08 3.77 13.93
N GLY A 197 -13.72 2.62 13.35
CA GLY A 197 -14.61 1.81 12.51
C GLY A 197 -15.04 0.56 13.25
N PHE A 198 -16.08 -0.11 12.76
CA PHE A 198 -16.54 -1.37 13.34
C PHE A 198 -17.01 -2.38 12.31
N VAL A 199 -16.94 -3.66 12.68
CA VAL A 199 -17.55 -4.78 11.96
C VAL A 199 -18.50 -5.49 12.91
N GLN A 200 -19.79 -5.43 12.60
CA GLN A 200 -20.83 -6.12 13.36
C GLN A 200 -20.88 -7.59 12.95
N TYR A 201 -21.13 -8.45 13.93
CA TYR A 201 -21.16 -9.88 13.70
C TYR A 201 -22.27 -10.59 14.47
N ARG A 202 -22.67 -11.75 13.97
CA ARG A 202 -23.37 -12.79 14.74
C ARG A 202 -22.43 -13.94 15.03
N LYS A 203 -22.54 -14.50 16.23
CA LYS A 203 -21.71 -15.64 16.69
C LYS A 203 -22.49 -16.94 16.62
N GLU A 204 -21.84 -17.97 16.11
CA GLU A 204 -22.34 -19.36 16.15
C GLU A 204 -21.17 -20.29 16.42
N GLY A 205 -21.01 -20.72 17.68
CA GLY A 205 -19.83 -21.46 18.12
C GLY A 205 -18.52 -20.73 17.76
N LYS A 206 -17.69 -21.38 16.93
CA LYS A 206 -16.41 -20.84 16.44
C LYS A 206 -16.53 -19.99 15.17
N ILE A 207 -17.75 -19.74 14.69
CA ILE A 207 -18.00 -18.98 13.47
C ILE A 207 -18.43 -17.55 13.82
N ARG A 208 -17.93 -16.58 13.05
CA ARG A 208 -18.35 -15.19 13.04
C ARG A 208 -18.97 -14.87 11.68
N TYR A 209 -20.26 -14.59 11.67
CA TYR A 209 -20.98 -14.09 10.50
C TYR A 209 -20.78 -12.58 10.48
N LEU A 210 -20.00 -12.06 9.54
CA LEU A 210 -19.70 -10.62 9.47
C LEU A 210 -20.80 -9.93 8.65
N GLU A 211 -21.71 -9.26 9.34
CA GLU A 211 -23.00 -8.80 8.81
C GLU A 211 -22.92 -7.38 8.24
N HIS A 212 -22.19 -6.48 8.90
CA HIS A 212 -22.04 -5.09 8.49
C HIS A 212 -20.65 -4.56 8.84
N SER A 213 -20.12 -3.67 8.00
CA SER A 213 -18.85 -3.00 8.25
C SER A 213 -19.03 -1.50 8.04
N GLU A 214 -18.55 -0.70 8.96
CA GLU A 214 -18.71 0.75 8.92
C GLU A 214 -17.41 1.49 9.23
N VAL A 215 -17.17 2.51 8.42
CA VAL A 215 -16.12 3.49 8.60
C VAL A 215 -16.78 4.87 8.66
N PRO A 216 -16.35 5.76 9.58
CA PRO A 216 -16.85 7.13 9.69
C PRO A 216 -16.91 7.84 8.34
N ALA A 217 -17.92 8.68 8.13
CA ALA A 217 -18.14 9.33 6.84
C ALA A 217 -16.93 10.17 6.38
N SER A 218 -16.27 10.82 7.34
CA SER A 218 -14.99 11.53 7.21
C SER A 218 -13.87 10.69 6.59
N LEU A 219 -13.85 9.38 6.85
CA LEU A 219 -12.79 8.44 6.45
C LEU A 219 -13.16 7.57 5.25
N ARG A 220 -14.39 7.67 4.74
CA ARG A 220 -14.83 6.90 3.57
C ARG A 220 -14.03 7.29 2.33
N GLY A 221 -13.72 6.29 1.49
CA GLY A 221 -12.91 6.47 0.28
C GLY A 221 -11.39 6.49 0.50
N GLN A 222 -10.92 6.44 1.74
CA GLN A 222 -9.50 6.60 2.10
C GLN A 222 -8.84 5.28 2.57
N SER A 223 -9.26 4.12 2.05
CA SER A 223 -8.74 2.79 2.43
C SER A 223 -8.95 2.33 3.88
N TYR A 224 -9.52 3.15 4.76
CA TYR A 224 -9.79 2.73 6.14
C TYR A 224 -10.73 1.51 6.26
N GLY A 225 -11.54 1.23 5.23
CA GLY A 225 -12.31 -0.02 5.17
C GLY A 225 -11.43 -1.27 5.09
N ALA A 226 -10.32 -1.20 4.33
CA ALA A 226 -9.36 -2.29 4.24
C ALA A 226 -8.59 -2.42 5.54
N VAL A 227 -8.14 -1.29 6.11
CA VAL A 227 -7.47 -1.26 7.43
C VAL A 227 -8.35 -1.88 8.52
N LEU A 228 -9.62 -1.47 8.59
CA LEU A 228 -10.62 -2.04 9.49
C LEU A 228 -10.75 -3.56 9.29
N MET A 229 -10.92 -4.00 8.05
CA MET A 229 -11.14 -5.41 7.76
C MET A 229 -9.92 -6.27 8.08
N GLU A 230 -8.71 -5.82 7.76
CA GLU A 230 -7.47 -6.53 8.10
C GLU A 230 -7.35 -6.73 9.62
N ALA A 231 -7.50 -5.66 10.40
CA ALA A 231 -7.38 -5.73 11.84
C ALA A 231 -8.44 -6.65 12.47
N VAL A 232 -9.66 -6.67 11.93
CA VAL A 232 -10.73 -7.57 12.38
C VAL A 232 -10.44 -9.02 12.03
N LEU A 233 -9.99 -9.31 10.80
CA LEU A 233 -9.66 -10.67 10.38
C LEU A 233 -8.46 -11.24 11.16
N GLU A 234 -7.43 -10.43 11.41
CA GLU A 234 -6.29 -10.79 12.28
C GLU A 234 -6.75 -11.14 13.71
N LYS A 235 -7.70 -10.36 14.26
CA LYS A 235 -8.27 -10.64 15.58
C LYS A 235 -9.03 -11.96 15.61
N ILE A 236 -9.88 -12.20 14.62
CA ILE A 236 -10.67 -13.44 14.50
C ILE A 236 -9.74 -14.64 14.34
N GLU A 237 -8.70 -14.53 13.51
CA GLU A 237 -7.68 -15.58 13.35
C GLU A 237 -6.94 -15.85 14.66
N SER A 238 -6.53 -14.81 15.38
CA SER A 238 -5.83 -14.95 16.68
C SER A 238 -6.67 -15.65 17.75
N GLN A 239 -8.00 -15.61 17.62
CA GLN A 239 -8.95 -16.31 18.48
C GLN A 239 -9.23 -17.75 18.01
N GLY A 240 -8.64 -18.20 16.89
CA GLY A 240 -8.88 -19.52 16.31
C GLY A 240 -10.29 -19.70 15.76
N LEU A 241 -10.93 -18.60 15.35
CA LEU A 241 -12.30 -18.57 14.83
C LEU A 241 -12.32 -18.64 13.30
N LYS A 242 -13.51 -18.86 12.73
CA LYS A 242 -13.77 -18.85 11.28
C LYS A 242 -14.78 -17.77 10.91
N VAL A 243 -14.79 -17.37 9.65
CA VAL A 243 -15.62 -16.28 9.11
C VAL A 243 -16.61 -16.78 8.07
N VAL A 244 -17.83 -16.26 8.14
CA VAL A 244 -18.79 -16.25 7.03
C VAL A 244 -19.02 -14.79 6.62
N PRO A 245 -18.69 -14.37 5.38
CA PRO A 245 -18.90 -13.00 4.94
C PRO A 245 -20.32 -12.76 4.43
N GLU A 246 -21.14 -12.08 5.23
CA GLU A 246 -22.51 -11.71 4.84
C GLU A 246 -22.61 -10.27 4.31
N CYS A 247 -21.81 -9.36 4.87
CA CYS A 247 -21.68 -8.01 4.36
C CYS A 247 -21.11 -8.01 2.93
N ARG A 248 -21.68 -7.18 2.05
CA ARG A 248 -21.17 -6.99 0.67
C ARG A 248 -19.70 -6.61 0.65
N TYR A 249 -19.27 -5.72 1.55
CA TYR A 249 -17.89 -5.28 1.63
C TYR A 249 -16.95 -6.42 2.04
N THR A 250 -17.31 -7.19 3.07
CA THR A 250 -16.52 -8.36 3.52
C THR A 250 -16.39 -9.40 2.42
N ARG A 251 -17.47 -9.69 1.68
CA ARG A 251 -17.41 -10.61 0.52
C ARG A 251 -16.47 -10.11 -0.56
N TYR A 252 -16.57 -8.84 -0.93
CA TYR A 252 -15.65 -8.20 -1.88
C TYR A 252 -14.20 -8.26 -1.40
N TYR A 253 -13.98 -7.98 -0.12
CA TYR A 253 -12.66 -7.96 0.48
C TYR A 253 -12.01 -9.35 0.47
N LEU A 254 -12.71 -10.37 1.00
CA LEU A 254 -12.20 -11.74 1.04
C LEU A 254 -12.10 -12.38 -0.36
N SER A 255 -12.91 -11.94 -1.33
CA SER A 255 -12.75 -12.39 -2.72
C SER A 255 -11.48 -11.82 -3.37
N LYS A 256 -11.08 -10.61 -3.00
CA LYS A 256 -9.86 -9.94 -3.48
C LYS A 256 -8.60 -10.44 -2.77
N TYR A 257 -8.61 -10.56 -1.44
CA TYR A 257 -7.43 -10.87 -0.63
C TYR A 257 -7.40 -12.34 -0.19
N LYS A 258 -6.95 -13.21 -1.11
CA LYS A 258 -6.98 -14.68 -0.96
C LYS A 258 -6.16 -15.24 0.22
N ARG A 259 -5.28 -14.45 0.83
CA ARG A 259 -4.52 -14.84 2.04
C ARG A 259 -5.44 -15.27 3.19
N TRP A 260 -6.65 -14.72 3.23
CA TRP A 260 -7.66 -15.00 4.26
C TRP A 260 -8.53 -16.22 3.96
N ASN A 261 -8.31 -16.94 2.84
CA ASN A 261 -9.10 -18.12 2.50
C ASN A 261 -9.08 -19.19 3.61
N GLY A 262 -7.96 -19.31 4.34
CA GLY A 262 -7.84 -20.22 5.48
C GLY A 262 -8.79 -19.88 6.62
N LEU A 263 -9.29 -18.66 6.71
CA LEU A 263 -10.21 -18.20 7.77
C LEU A 263 -11.68 -18.43 7.42
N LEU A 264 -12.02 -18.74 6.17
CA LEU A 264 -13.39 -19.01 5.75
C LEU A 264 -13.91 -20.30 6.38
N ALA A 265 -15.12 -20.26 6.94
CA ALA A 265 -15.83 -21.49 7.30
C ALA A 265 -16.22 -22.25 6.02
N GLN A 266 -16.10 -23.57 6.03
CA GLN A 266 -16.71 -24.39 4.99
C GLN A 266 -18.23 -24.28 5.16
N ALA A 267 -18.92 -23.89 4.09
CA ALA A 267 -20.37 -23.92 4.00
C ALA A 267 -20.87 -25.37 3.97
#